data_AF-A0A7W7YIK1-F1
#
_entry.id   AF-A0A7W7YIK1-F1
#
_cell.length_a   1.000
_cell.length_b   1.000
_cell.length_c   1.000
_cell.angle_alpha   90.00
_cell.angle_beta   90.00
_cell.angle_gamma   90.00
#
_symmetry.space_group_name_H-M   'P 1'
#
loop_
_entity.id
_entity.type
_entity.pdbx_description
1 polymer ?
#
loop_
_entity_poly.entity_id
_entity_poly.type
_entity_poly.pdbx_seq_one_letter_code
_entity_poly.pdbx_strand_id
1 'polypeptide(L)'
;MNELSDNEALMMESLARGIAVRAMKDHGAVPPTVLIGNENTVIEYASEALADAAAKDRLAQIARLLATANDATVVTTILESWARIAKVPGGPMTERIEAVMIMTEHRLGSRALLLKIERTEHGKFRRLTPVSVPGLDSVQGRFTGLIPPRSPSPEEIKQARTVLGLLGLSPDGKTIRHDLN
;
A
#
# COMPACT_ATOMS: atom_id res chain seq x y z
N MET A 1 -19.80 11.42 -11.02
CA MET A 1 -19.36 10.33 -10.13
C MET A 1 -17.87 10.00 -10.35
N ASN A 2 -17.02 11.02 -10.57
CA ASN A 2 -15.58 10.89 -10.87
C ASN A 2 -14.71 11.61 -9.82
N GLU A 3 -15.18 12.74 -9.29
CA GLU A 3 -14.41 13.56 -8.33
C GLU A 3 -14.30 12.94 -6.94
N LEU A 4 -15.30 12.14 -6.51
CA LEU A 4 -15.30 11.51 -5.19
C LEU A 4 -14.19 10.46 -5.06
N SER A 5 -14.03 9.58 -6.05
CA SER A 5 -12.97 8.57 -6.06
C SER A 5 -11.57 9.17 -6.17
N ASP A 6 -11.42 10.25 -6.93
CA ASP A 6 -10.13 10.96 -7.05
C ASP A 6 -9.76 11.65 -5.73
N ASN A 7 -10.74 12.26 -5.04
CA ASN A 7 -10.52 12.86 -3.72
C ASN A 7 -10.19 11.81 -2.66
N GLU A 8 -10.85 10.65 -2.67
CA GLU A 8 -10.51 9.51 -1.81
C GLU A 8 -9.07 9.03 -2.06
N ALA A 9 -8.66 8.88 -3.33
CA ALA A 9 -7.31 8.49 -3.68
C ALA A 9 -6.26 9.50 -3.20
N LEU A 10 -6.50 10.81 -3.38
CA LEU A 10 -5.62 11.87 -2.89
C LEU A 10 -5.53 11.89 -1.36
N MET A 11 -6.66 11.67 -0.67
CA MET A 11 -6.69 11.56 0.79
C MET A 11 -5.84 10.37 1.27
N MET A 12 -6.02 9.20 0.63
CA MET A 12 -5.27 7.98 0.96
C MET A 12 -3.77 8.11 0.66
N GLU A 13 -3.40 8.78 -0.43
CA GLU A 13 -1.99 9.12 -0.72
C GLU A 13 -1.41 10.02 0.37
N SER A 14 -2.14 11.05 0.80
CA SER A 14 -1.70 11.97 1.86
C SER A 14 -1.48 11.22 3.19
N LEU A 15 -2.45 10.36 3.57
CA LEU A 15 -2.34 9.51 4.75
C LEU A 15 -1.15 8.56 4.66
N ALA A 16 -0.98 7.87 3.52
CA ALA A 16 0.12 6.97 3.27
C ALA A 16 1.49 7.65 3.40
N ARG A 17 1.62 8.89 2.90
CA ARG A 17 2.84 9.70 3.08
C ARG A 17 3.10 10.00 4.56
N GLY A 18 2.05 10.35 5.30
CA GLY A 18 2.14 10.57 6.75
C GLY A 18 2.63 9.32 7.50
N ILE A 19 2.06 8.16 7.19
CA ILE A 19 2.45 6.86 7.76
C ILE A 19 3.90 6.53 7.43
N ALA A 20 4.32 6.67 6.16
CA ALA A 20 5.69 6.42 5.74
C ALA A 20 6.69 7.34 6.47
N VAL A 21 6.39 8.63 6.58
CA VAL A 21 7.24 9.58 7.33
C VAL A 21 7.33 9.20 8.81
N ARG A 22 6.21 8.83 9.44
CA ARG A 22 6.18 8.41 10.84
C ARG A 22 7.01 7.14 11.06
N ALA A 23 6.77 6.09 10.28
CA ALA A 23 7.50 4.83 10.39
C ALA A 23 9.02 5.01 10.19
N MET A 24 9.43 5.81 9.21
CA MET A 24 10.85 6.13 8.99
C MET A 24 11.48 6.90 10.17
N LYS A 25 10.74 7.80 10.81
CA LYS A 25 11.23 8.53 11.98
C LYS A 25 11.37 7.63 13.20
N ASP A 26 10.37 6.78 13.43
CA ASP A 26 10.25 5.98 14.65
C ASP A 26 11.12 4.72 14.59
N HIS A 27 11.26 4.12 13.41
CA HIS A 27 11.88 2.80 13.24
C HIS A 27 13.00 2.77 12.19
N GLY A 28 13.19 3.83 11.41
CA GLY A 28 14.19 3.88 10.34
C GLY A 28 13.83 3.09 9.08
N ALA A 29 12.67 2.41 9.09
CA ALA A 29 12.10 1.65 7.99
C ALA A 29 10.56 1.74 7.99
N VAL A 30 9.94 1.56 6.81
CA VAL A 30 8.49 1.44 6.62
C VAL A 30 8.11 -0.04 6.50
N PRO A 31 7.27 -0.58 7.41
CA PRO A 31 6.74 -1.92 7.22
C PRO A 31 5.88 -1.96 5.94
N PRO A 32 5.82 -3.09 5.25
CA PRO A 32 4.88 -3.31 4.16
C PRO A 32 3.43 -3.10 4.65
N THR A 33 2.80 -2.02 4.19
CA THR A 33 1.50 -1.59 4.69
C THR A 33 0.50 -1.46 3.55
N VAL A 34 -0.74 -1.85 3.80
CA VAL A 34 -1.88 -1.55 2.95
C VAL A 34 -2.93 -0.78 3.72
N LEU A 35 -3.50 0.23 3.07
CA LEU A 35 -4.62 1.00 3.54
C LEU A 35 -5.83 0.63 2.69
N ILE A 36 -6.94 0.31 3.35
CA ILE A 36 -8.19 -0.11 2.72
C ILE A 36 -9.24 0.93 3.09
N GLY A 37 -9.80 1.63 2.10
CA GLY A 37 -10.68 2.77 2.33
C GLY A 37 -12.00 2.68 1.58
N ASN A 38 -13.01 3.30 2.17
CA ASN A 38 -14.25 3.75 1.53
C ASN A 38 -14.64 5.13 2.10
N GLU A 39 -15.79 5.66 1.68
CA GLU A 39 -16.28 6.98 2.11
C GLU A 39 -16.37 7.17 3.65
N ASN A 40 -16.48 6.07 4.41
CA ASN A 40 -16.76 6.10 5.86
C ASN A 40 -15.58 5.63 6.71
N THR A 41 -14.65 4.85 6.16
CA THR A 41 -13.67 4.11 6.96
C THR A 41 -12.34 3.97 6.24
N VAL A 42 -11.26 3.95 7.02
CA VAL A 42 -9.92 3.57 6.55
C VAL A 42 -9.33 2.55 7.53
N ILE A 43 -8.86 1.43 6.98
CA ILE A 43 -8.24 0.33 7.71
C ILE A 43 -6.77 0.26 7.32
N GLU A 44 -5.89 0.24 8.31
CA GLU A 44 -4.45 0.05 8.12
C GLU A 44 -4.09 -1.41 8.47
N TYR A 45 -3.45 -2.11 7.54
CA TYR A 45 -2.85 -3.42 7.78
C TYR A 45 -1.36 -3.37 7.46
N ALA A 46 -0.52 -3.59 8.47
CA ALA A 46 0.92 -3.68 8.32
C ALA A 46 1.38 -5.14 8.50
N SER A 47 2.22 -5.61 7.57
CA SER A 47 2.90 -6.90 7.68
C SER A 47 4.32 -6.71 8.21
N GLU A 48 4.84 -7.71 8.93
CA GLU A 48 6.18 -7.62 9.54
C GLU A 48 7.31 -7.59 8.50
N ALA A 49 7.20 -8.35 7.40
CA ALA A 49 8.24 -8.37 6.37
C ALA A 49 7.75 -8.95 5.02
N LEU A 50 8.41 -8.54 3.94
CA LEU A 50 8.26 -9.11 2.58
C LEU A 50 9.53 -9.83 2.12
N ALA A 51 10.00 -10.78 2.93
CA ALA A 51 11.29 -11.46 2.74
C ALA A 51 11.37 -12.25 1.41
N ASP A 52 10.26 -12.83 0.96
CA ASP A 52 10.21 -13.67 -0.24
C ASP A 52 8.96 -13.42 -1.09
N ALA A 53 8.83 -14.17 -2.19
CA ALA A 53 7.68 -14.06 -3.09
C ALA A 53 6.37 -14.49 -2.41
N ALA A 54 6.41 -15.51 -1.55
CA ALA A 54 5.23 -16.01 -0.85
C ALA A 54 4.67 -14.98 0.15
N ALA A 55 5.54 -14.25 0.86
CA ALA A 55 5.16 -13.15 1.73
C ALA A 55 4.46 -12.02 0.95
N LYS A 56 4.94 -11.71 -0.26
CA LYS A 56 4.34 -10.72 -1.16
C LYS A 56 2.97 -11.15 -1.66
N ASP A 57 2.86 -12.40 -2.10
CA ASP A 57 1.60 -12.98 -2.56
C ASP A 57 0.56 -13.01 -1.43
N ARG A 58 1.00 -13.35 -0.21
CA ARG A 58 0.16 -13.33 0.99
C ARG A 58 -0.33 -11.93 1.33
N LEU A 59 0.54 -10.91 1.34
CA LEU A 59 0.12 -9.53 1.58
C LEU A 59 -0.91 -9.06 0.55
N ALA A 60 -0.67 -9.34 -0.74
CA ALA A 60 -1.61 -9.00 -1.81
C ALA A 60 -2.96 -9.72 -1.66
N GLN A 61 -2.94 -11.00 -1.23
CA GLN A 61 -4.16 -11.75 -0.97
C GLN A 61 -4.93 -11.20 0.24
N ILE A 62 -4.25 -10.88 1.34
CA ILE A 62 -4.87 -10.25 2.51
C ILE A 62 -5.45 -8.90 2.15
N ALA A 63 -4.74 -8.08 1.37
CA ALA A 63 -5.25 -6.80 0.89
C ALA A 63 -6.55 -6.96 0.08
N ARG A 64 -6.62 -7.92 -0.85
CA ARG A 64 -7.84 -8.24 -1.59
C ARG A 64 -8.97 -8.68 -0.67
N LEU A 65 -8.70 -9.56 0.30
CA LEU A 65 -9.71 -10.02 1.26
C LEU A 65 -10.24 -8.88 2.13
N LEU A 66 -9.36 -8.02 2.65
CA LEU A 66 -9.76 -6.85 3.43
C LEU A 66 -10.56 -5.86 2.57
N ALA A 67 -10.15 -5.65 1.31
CA ALA A 67 -10.89 -4.81 0.37
C ALA A 67 -12.29 -5.35 0.10
N THR A 68 -12.43 -6.66 -0.13
CA THR A 68 -13.74 -7.31 -0.30
C THR A 68 -14.57 -7.26 0.99
N ALA A 69 -13.99 -7.58 2.14
CA ALA A 69 -14.70 -7.64 3.43
C ALA A 69 -15.27 -6.29 3.90
N ASN A 70 -14.75 -5.19 3.35
CA ASN A 70 -15.09 -3.82 3.72
C ASN A 70 -15.70 -2.99 2.57
N ASP A 71 -16.07 -3.63 1.45
CA ASP A 71 -16.55 -2.94 0.23
C ASP A 71 -15.71 -1.70 -0.11
N ALA A 72 -14.40 -1.91 -0.20
CA ALA A 72 -13.46 -0.81 -0.44
C ALA A 72 -13.71 -0.15 -1.81
N THR A 73 -13.57 1.18 -1.83
CA THR A 73 -13.57 2.02 -3.05
C THR A 73 -12.16 2.45 -3.42
N VAL A 74 -11.20 2.33 -2.49
CA VAL A 74 -9.79 2.66 -2.69
C VAL A 74 -8.87 1.75 -1.86
N VAL A 75 -7.74 1.37 -2.42
CA VAL A 75 -6.66 0.62 -1.75
C VAL A 75 -5.33 1.31 -2.00
N THR A 76 -4.56 1.57 -0.96
CA THR A 76 -3.21 2.14 -1.07
C THR A 76 -2.17 1.20 -0.46
N THR A 77 -1.15 0.83 -1.22
CA THR A 77 -0.01 0.03 -0.76
C THR A 77 1.19 0.94 -0.53
N ILE A 78 1.91 0.72 0.57
CA ILE A 78 3.12 1.44 0.98
C ILE A 78 4.24 0.42 1.13
N LEU A 79 5.28 0.53 0.31
CA LEU A 79 6.38 -0.42 0.30
C LEU A 79 7.72 0.33 0.28
N GLU A 80 8.65 -0.07 1.15
CA GLU A 80 10.05 0.22 0.88
C GLU A 80 10.53 -0.53 -0.35
N SER A 81 11.32 0.15 -1.15
CA SER A 81 11.86 -0.36 -2.37
C SER A 81 13.22 0.26 -2.65
N TRP A 82 13.89 -0.29 -3.66
CA TRP A 82 14.99 0.39 -4.31
C TRP A 82 14.65 0.52 -5.79
N ALA A 83 15.03 1.65 -6.38
CA ALA A 83 14.88 1.89 -7.79
C ALA A 83 16.23 2.21 -8.41
N ARG A 84 16.42 1.86 -9.68
CA ARG A 84 17.43 2.49 -10.52
C ARG A 84 16.74 3.59 -11.30
N ILE A 85 17.28 4.79 -11.26
CA ILE A 85 16.76 5.94 -12.01
C ILE A 85 17.89 6.53 -12.86
N ALA A 86 17.49 7.27 -13.90
CA ALA A 86 18.43 8.06 -14.67
C ALA A 86 18.76 9.35 -13.93
N LYS A 87 20.03 9.79 -13.97
CA LYS A 87 20.45 11.09 -13.40
C LYS A 87 19.80 12.28 -14.11
N VAL A 88 19.48 12.09 -15.40
CA VAL A 88 18.84 13.07 -16.27
C VAL A 88 17.72 12.38 -17.06
N PRO A 89 16.65 13.09 -17.44
CA PRO A 89 15.59 12.53 -18.28
C PRO A 89 16.15 11.92 -19.57
N GLY A 90 15.74 10.68 -19.90
CA GLY A 90 16.20 9.96 -21.09
C GLY A 90 17.62 9.37 -21.02
N GLY A 91 18.35 9.60 -19.92
CA GLY A 91 19.69 9.03 -19.71
C GLY A 91 19.66 7.57 -19.23
N PRO A 92 20.83 6.92 -19.10
CA PRO A 92 20.92 5.53 -18.61
C PRO A 92 20.52 5.45 -17.12
N MET A 93 19.78 4.39 -16.75
CA MET A 93 19.29 4.15 -15.39
C MET A 93 20.39 3.59 -14.48
N THR A 94 21.31 4.46 -14.06
CA THR A 94 22.49 4.07 -13.27
C THR A 94 22.43 4.42 -11.79
N GLU A 95 21.61 5.40 -11.39
CA GLU A 95 21.54 5.84 -9.99
C GLU A 95 20.63 4.90 -9.21
N ARG A 96 21.17 4.19 -8.21
CA ARG A 96 20.37 3.43 -7.26
C ARG A 96 19.90 4.35 -6.14
N ILE A 97 18.60 4.36 -5.88
CA ILE A 97 17.99 5.09 -4.75
C ILE A 97 17.24 4.12 -3.84
N GLU A 98 17.26 4.39 -2.54
CA GLU A 98 16.27 3.88 -1.59
C GLU A 98 15.02 4.75 -1.69
N ALA A 99 13.85 4.13 -1.72
CA ALA A 99 12.60 4.85 -1.88
C ALA A 99 11.45 4.16 -1.17
N VAL A 100 10.42 4.93 -0.87
CA VAL A 100 9.09 4.41 -0.56
C VAL A 100 8.25 4.51 -1.82
N MET A 101 7.68 3.39 -2.25
CA MET A 101 6.69 3.32 -3.32
C MET A 101 5.30 3.34 -2.68
N ILE A 102 4.47 4.29 -3.08
CA ILE A 102 3.05 4.36 -2.72
C ILE A 102 2.26 4.09 -3.99
N MET A 103 1.39 3.08 -3.96
CA MET A 103 0.51 2.72 -5.08
C MET A 103 -0.93 2.79 -4.60
N THR A 104 -1.73 3.63 -5.22
CA THR A 104 -3.15 3.79 -4.90
C THR A 104 -3.97 3.31 -6.08
N GLU A 105 -4.93 2.43 -5.82
CA GLU A 105 -5.87 1.90 -6.80
C GLU A 105 -7.30 2.21 -6.35
N HIS A 106 -8.12 2.66 -7.29
CA HIS A 106 -9.57 2.77 -7.16
C HIS A 106 -10.22 2.15 -8.40
N ARG A 107 -11.54 1.98 -8.42
CA ARG A 107 -12.23 1.23 -9.49
C ARG A 107 -12.00 1.76 -10.91
N LEU A 108 -11.67 3.04 -11.06
CA LEU A 108 -11.51 3.72 -12.35
C LEU A 108 -10.06 3.88 -12.80
N GLY A 109 -9.08 3.39 -12.03
CA GLY A 109 -7.67 3.61 -12.33
C GLY A 109 -6.73 3.50 -11.12
N SER A 110 -5.47 3.81 -11.37
CA SER A 110 -4.40 3.72 -10.38
C SER A 110 -3.47 4.91 -10.49
N ARG A 111 -2.80 5.21 -9.38
CA ARG A 111 -1.78 6.25 -9.25
C ARG A 111 -0.62 5.69 -8.48
N ALA A 112 0.58 6.16 -8.78
CA ALA A 112 1.73 5.79 -7.98
C ALA A 112 2.71 6.95 -7.75
N LEU A 113 3.35 6.92 -6.58
CA LEU A 113 4.35 7.88 -6.15
C LEU A 113 5.61 7.14 -5.71
N LEU A 114 6.75 7.56 -6.23
CA LEU A 114 8.05 7.13 -5.75
C LEU A 114 8.68 8.25 -4.94
N LEU A 115 8.98 7.98 -3.68
CA LEU A 115 9.53 8.95 -2.74
C LEU A 115 10.93 8.54 -2.32
N LYS A 116 11.96 9.25 -2.79
CA LYS A 116 13.35 9.02 -2.38
C LYS A 116 13.49 9.20 -0.88
N ILE A 117 14.09 8.20 -0.23
CA ILE A 117 14.48 8.28 1.17
C ILE A 117 15.78 9.08 1.24
N GLU A 118 15.75 10.23 1.89
CA GLU A 118 16.94 11.02 2.15
C GLU A 118 17.40 10.82 3.59
N ARG A 119 18.68 10.50 3.75
CA ARG A 119 19.33 10.29 5.05
C ARG A 119 20.38 11.38 5.29
N THR A 120 20.70 11.62 6.56
CA THR A 120 21.86 12.43 6.95
C THR A 120 23.16 11.67 6.65
N GLU A 121 24.30 12.34 6.78
CA GLU A 121 25.63 11.70 6.67
C GLU A 121 25.83 10.55 7.66
N HIS A 122 25.08 10.54 8.77
CA HIS A 122 25.08 9.48 9.78
C HIS A 122 23.98 8.43 9.57
N GLY A 123 23.36 8.37 8.38
CA GLY A 123 22.37 7.35 8.01
C GLY A 123 20.97 7.54 8.62
N LYS A 124 20.74 8.59 9.41
CA LYS A 124 19.43 8.89 10.01
C LYS A 124 18.47 9.42 8.97
N PHE A 125 17.20 9.02 9.03
CA PHE A 125 16.17 9.56 8.15
C PHE A 125 16.07 11.09 8.28
N ARG A 126 15.98 11.78 7.14
CA ARG A 126 15.83 13.24 7.05
C ARG A 126 14.46 13.62 6.52
N ARG A 127 14.11 13.12 5.33
CA ARG A 127 12.82 13.39 4.67
C ARG A 127 12.57 12.43 3.50
N LEU A 128 11.34 12.45 3.01
CA LEU A 128 10.94 11.84 1.74
C LEU A 128 10.82 12.93 0.65
N THR A 129 11.40 12.68 -0.52
CA THR A 129 11.35 13.62 -1.66
C THR A 129 10.76 12.93 -2.90
N PRO A 130 9.72 13.51 -3.55
CA PRO A 130 9.18 12.92 -4.77
C PRO A 130 10.21 12.75 -5.88
N VAL A 131 10.15 11.62 -6.57
CA VAL A 131 10.93 11.33 -7.78
C VAL A 131 9.97 11.24 -8.94
N SER A 132 10.19 12.06 -9.97
CA SER A 132 9.42 11.98 -11.21
C SER A 132 9.91 10.79 -12.02
N VAL A 133 9.04 9.80 -12.20
CA VAL A 133 9.29 8.61 -13.03
C VAL A 133 8.20 8.56 -14.10
N PRO A 134 8.56 8.67 -15.40
CA PRO A 134 7.58 8.54 -16.47
C PRO A 134 6.88 7.18 -16.43
N GLY A 135 5.55 7.17 -16.59
CA GLY A 135 4.75 5.94 -16.67
C GLY A 135 4.54 5.20 -15.35
N LEU A 136 4.79 5.84 -14.21
CA LEU A 136 4.62 5.21 -12.89
C LEU A 136 3.16 4.76 -12.63
N ASP A 137 2.19 5.42 -13.26
CA ASP A 137 0.77 5.06 -13.13
C ASP A 137 0.38 3.80 -13.93
N SER A 138 1.27 3.28 -14.78
CA SER A 138 1.09 2.05 -15.57
C SER A 138 1.84 0.84 -14.98
N VAL A 139 2.19 0.89 -13.68
CA VAL A 139 2.87 -0.20 -13.00
C VAL A 139 2.01 -1.47 -13.02
N GLN A 140 2.64 -2.60 -13.36
CA GLN A 140 2.05 -3.93 -13.28
C GLN A 140 2.73 -4.73 -12.16
N GLY A 141 1.99 -5.57 -11.46
CA GLY A 141 2.59 -6.47 -10.48
C GLY A 141 1.58 -7.15 -9.56
N ARG A 142 2.08 -7.71 -8.45
CA ARG A 142 1.24 -8.42 -7.47
C ARG A 142 0.34 -7.48 -6.67
N PHE A 143 0.72 -6.22 -6.57
CA PHE A 143 0.02 -5.15 -5.85
C PHE A 143 -0.87 -4.29 -6.77
N THR A 144 -1.28 -4.84 -7.91
CA THR A 144 -2.29 -4.26 -8.81
C THR A 144 -3.51 -5.17 -8.86
N GLY A 145 -4.71 -4.63 -9.07
CA GLY A 145 -5.94 -5.40 -8.98
C GLY A 145 -6.24 -5.82 -7.54
N LEU A 146 -5.92 -4.95 -6.58
CA LEU A 146 -6.21 -5.17 -5.16
C LEU A 146 -7.66 -4.82 -4.82
N ILE A 147 -8.21 -3.83 -5.52
CA ILE A 147 -9.62 -3.46 -5.37
C ILE A 147 -10.51 -4.41 -6.18
N PRO A 148 -11.66 -4.84 -5.64
CA PRO A 148 -12.67 -5.54 -6.44
C PRO A 148 -13.16 -4.67 -7.61
N PRO A 149 -13.34 -5.24 -8.82
CA PRO A 149 -13.77 -4.46 -10.00
C PRO A 149 -15.23 -3.96 -9.90
N ARG A 150 -16.00 -4.48 -8.93
CA ARG A 150 -17.36 -4.07 -8.59
C ARG A 150 -17.57 -4.16 -7.08
N SER A 151 -18.63 -3.52 -6.59
CA SER A 151 -19.06 -3.76 -5.21
C SER A 151 -19.30 -5.26 -4.99
N PRO A 152 -18.72 -5.85 -3.94
CA PRO A 152 -18.97 -7.23 -3.57
C PRO A 152 -20.42 -7.42 -3.11
N SER A 153 -20.99 -8.58 -3.39
CA SER A 153 -22.28 -9.01 -2.86
C SER A 153 -22.16 -9.36 -1.36
N PRO A 154 -23.29 -9.40 -0.61
CA PRO A 154 -23.27 -9.77 0.80
C PRO A 154 -22.61 -11.14 1.08
N GLU A 155 -22.76 -12.10 0.15
CA GLU A 155 -22.13 -13.42 0.29
C GLU A 155 -20.61 -13.36 0.08
N GLU A 156 -20.14 -12.59 -0.89
CA GLU A 156 -18.70 -12.36 -1.11
C GLU A 156 -18.05 -11.66 0.10
N ILE A 157 -18.73 -10.67 0.68
CA ILE A 157 -18.29 -10.00 1.92
C ILE A 157 -18.19 -11.01 3.05
N LYS A 158 -19.23 -11.83 3.27
CA LYS A 158 -19.28 -12.84 4.32
C LYS A 158 -18.18 -13.90 4.15
N GLN A 159 -17.95 -14.36 2.92
CA GLN A 159 -16.90 -15.31 2.61
C GLN A 159 -15.52 -14.72 2.87
N ALA A 160 -15.25 -13.48 2.43
CA ALA A 160 -13.98 -12.81 2.68
C ALA A 160 -13.69 -12.66 4.18
N ARG A 161 -14.70 -12.28 4.99
CA ARG A 161 -14.58 -12.20 6.45
C ARG A 161 -14.30 -13.55 7.10
N THR A 162 -14.91 -14.62 6.59
CA THR A 162 -14.67 -15.98 7.08
C THR A 162 -13.22 -16.41 6.80
N VAL A 163 -12.73 -16.16 5.59
CA VAL A 163 -11.34 -16.46 5.22
C VAL A 163 -10.36 -15.64 6.04
N LEU A 164 -10.62 -14.34 6.27
CA LEU A 164 -9.80 -13.52 7.17
C LEU A 164 -9.75 -14.11 8.59
N GLY A 165 -10.89 -14.54 9.13
CA GLY A 165 -10.96 -15.20 10.44
C GLY A 165 -10.11 -16.48 10.51
N LEU A 166 -10.13 -17.32 9.46
CA LEU A 166 -9.27 -18.50 9.36
C LEU A 166 -7.77 -18.15 9.28
N LEU A 167 -7.44 -16.96 8.77
CA LEU A 167 -6.08 -16.42 8.76
C LEU A 167 -5.71 -15.71 10.08
N GLY A 168 -6.60 -15.72 11.07
CA GLY A 168 -6.41 -15.04 12.35
C GLY A 168 -6.49 -13.51 12.23
N LEU A 169 -7.24 -12.99 11.25
CA LEU A 169 -7.41 -11.56 11.02
C LEU A 169 -8.89 -11.15 11.14
N SER A 170 -9.15 -10.03 11.79
CA SER A 170 -10.46 -9.39 11.79
C SER A 170 -10.62 -8.45 10.59
N PRO A 171 -11.87 -8.07 10.23
CA PRO A 171 -12.11 -7.17 9.10
C PRO A 171 -11.47 -5.78 9.24
N ASP A 172 -11.16 -5.35 10.46
CA ASP A 172 -10.42 -4.11 10.75
C ASP A 172 -8.89 -4.28 10.67
N GLY A 173 -8.40 -5.39 10.09
CA GLY A 173 -6.99 -5.63 9.84
C GLY A 173 -6.18 -6.04 11.08
N LYS A 174 -6.82 -6.30 12.22
CA LYS A 174 -6.09 -6.70 13.43
C LYS A 174 -5.93 -8.21 13.53
N THR A 175 -4.83 -8.63 14.14
CA THR A 175 -4.63 -10.03 14.51
C THR A 175 -5.63 -10.43 15.60
N ILE A 176 -6.43 -11.46 15.34
CA ILE A 176 -7.29 -12.11 16.32
C ILE A 176 -6.38 -12.97 17.19
N ARG A 177 -6.12 -12.51 18.42
CA ARG A 177 -5.51 -13.37 19.44
C ARG A 177 -6.57 -14.37 19.88
N HIS A 178 -6.37 -15.65 19.57
CA HIS A 178 -7.02 -16.71 20.33
C HIS A 178 -6.24 -16.82 21.63
N ASP A 179 -6.77 -16.24 22.70
CA ASP A 179 -6.34 -16.59 24.05
C ASP A 179 -6.62 -18.09 24.20
N LEU A 180 -5.57 -18.91 24.09
CA LEU A 180 -5.64 -20.32 24.40
C LEU A 180 -5.80 -20.44 25.92
N ASN A 181 -7.05 -20.63 26.36
CA ASN A 181 -7.36 -21.22 27.66
C ASN A 181 -6.87 -22.67 27.72
#